data_AF-A0A8S4A354-F1
#
_entry.id   AF-A0A8S4A354-F1
#
_cell.length_a   1.000
_cell.length_b   1.000
_cell.length_c   1.000
_cell.angle_alpha   90.00
_cell.angle_beta   90.00
_cell.angle_gamma   90.00
#
_symmetry.space_group_name_H-M   'P 1'
#
loop_
_entity.id
_entity.type
_entity.pdbx_description
1 polymer ?
#
loop_
_entity_poly.entity_id
_entity_poly.type
_entity_poly.pdbx_seq_one_letter_code
_entity_poly.pdbx_strand_id
1 'polypeptide(L)'
;HHLTSFHLLPAQWLSDVIDSIKSDDPDSKLCSTRRSAGVPFFVQAVTSTEPATGGRKCFHSVMKELLILALSHVREDRLQSSQAQVHALNILRALYRDARLGEEVVPYVADGLKASILGFKSEQWAVQNSATLLLSALMTRMFGVKRSKDETNMSKKNCQTGRAFFHHYPSLYPFLLS
;
A
#
# COMPACT_ATOMS: atom_id res chain seq x y z
N HIS A 1 1.32 -34.29 -13.09
CA HIS A 1 -0.01 -33.62 -12.99
C HIS A 1 -0.29 -32.91 -11.67
N HIS A 2 0.40 -33.19 -10.55
CA HIS A 2 0.16 -32.47 -9.28
C HIS A 2 0.92 -31.13 -9.13
N LEU A 3 2.05 -30.94 -9.81
CA LEU A 3 2.89 -29.74 -9.69
C LEU A 3 2.25 -28.45 -10.26
N THR A 4 1.46 -28.57 -11.33
CA THR A 4 0.75 -27.44 -11.95
C THR A 4 -0.34 -26.84 -11.04
N SER A 5 -0.87 -27.61 -10.09
CA SER A 5 -1.87 -27.14 -9.12
C SER A 5 -1.27 -26.19 -8.08
N PHE A 6 -0.03 -26.44 -7.63
CA PHE A 6 0.61 -25.63 -6.58
C PHE A 6 0.95 -24.21 -7.03
N HIS A 7 1.21 -24.00 -8.33
CA HIS A 7 1.51 -22.67 -8.88
C HIS A 7 0.32 -21.69 -8.82
N LEU A 8 -0.91 -22.21 -8.66
CA LEU A 8 -2.12 -21.39 -8.55
C LEU A 8 -2.43 -20.98 -7.11
N LEU A 9 -1.87 -21.68 -6.12
CA LEU A 9 -2.16 -21.44 -4.70
C LEU A 9 -1.80 -20.02 -4.24
N PRO A 10 -0.65 -19.42 -4.61
CA PRO A 10 -0.35 -18.04 -4.27
C PRO A 10 -1.42 -17.04 -4.72
N ALA A 11 -1.90 -17.19 -5.96
CA ALA A 11 -2.94 -16.32 -6.50
C ALA A 11 -4.28 -16.54 -5.78
N GLN A 12 -4.65 -17.80 -5.51
CA GLN A 12 -5.86 -18.13 -4.77
C GLN A 12 -5.83 -17.55 -3.36
N TRP A 13 -4.74 -17.76 -2.60
CA TRP A 13 -4.62 -17.24 -1.24
C TRP A 13 -4.66 -15.72 -1.18
N LEU A 14 -4.09 -15.04 -2.17
CA LEU A 14 -4.18 -13.58 -2.27
C LEU A 14 -5.62 -13.14 -2.58
N SER A 15 -6.34 -13.84 -3.46
CA SER A 15 -7.76 -13.58 -3.70
C SER A 15 -8.56 -13.79 -2.43
N ASP A 16 -8.39 -14.91 -1.74
CA ASP A 16 -9.12 -15.24 -0.51
C ASP A 16 -8.90 -14.17 0.57
N VAL A 17 -7.68 -13.65 0.69
CA VAL A 17 -7.38 -12.55 1.63
C VAL A 17 -8.09 -11.26 1.20
N ILE A 18 -8.03 -10.88 -0.08
CA ILE A 18 -8.71 -9.67 -0.57
C ILE A 18 -10.23 -9.79 -0.41
N ASP A 19 -10.80 -10.95 -0.73
CA ASP A 19 -12.23 -11.22 -0.61
C ASP A 19 -12.66 -11.22 0.86
N SER A 20 -11.85 -11.75 1.77
CA SER A 20 -12.09 -11.66 3.22
C SER A 20 -12.00 -10.23 3.75
N ILE A 21 -11.17 -9.35 3.16
CA ILE A 21 -11.11 -7.94 3.52
C ILE A 21 -12.35 -7.21 2.98
N LYS A 22 -12.83 -7.57 1.78
CA LYS A 22 -14.03 -7.00 1.15
C LYS A 22 -15.32 -7.40 1.83
N SER A 23 -15.41 -8.66 2.28
CA SER A 23 -16.64 -9.21 2.87
C SER A 23 -16.96 -8.59 4.22
N ASP A 24 -15.95 -8.03 4.90
CA ASP A 24 -16.08 -7.22 6.11
C ASP A 24 -16.97 -7.88 7.18
N ASP A 25 -16.93 -9.21 7.20
CA ASP A 25 -17.80 -10.04 8.01
C ASP A 25 -17.34 -9.93 9.48
N PRO A 26 -18.22 -9.54 10.42
CA PRO A 26 -17.86 -9.39 11.84
C PRO A 26 -17.41 -10.71 12.49
N ASP A 27 -17.81 -11.87 11.94
CA ASP A 27 -17.31 -13.21 12.31
C ASP A 27 -16.09 -13.64 11.51
N SER A 28 -15.68 -12.84 10.51
CA SER A 28 -14.46 -13.11 9.75
C SER A 28 -13.25 -13.04 10.68
N LYS A 29 -12.33 -13.98 10.49
CA LYS A 29 -11.15 -14.19 11.33
C LYS A 29 -10.13 -13.03 11.29
N LEU A 30 -10.46 -11.92 10.60
CA LEU A 30 -9.64 -10.74 10.39
C LEU A 30 -10.09 -9.53 11.24
N CYS A 31 -10.58 -9.76 12.46
CA CYS A 31 -10.90 -8.67 13.38
C CYS A 31 -9.65 -7.80 13.73
N SER A 32 -9.90 -6.52 14.04
CA SER A 32 -8.97 -5.40 14.27
C SER A 32 -7.84 -5.59 15.31
N THR A 33 -7.65 -6.77 15.92
CA THR A 33 -6.51 -7.02 16.83
C THR A 33 -5.79 -8.36 16.62
N ARG A 34 -4.45 -8.31 16.75
CA ARG A 34 -3.41 -9.35 16.64
C ARG A 34 -3.33 -10.21 15.36
N ARG A 35 -4.43 -10.65 14.74
CA ARG A 35 -4.39 -11.46 13.50
C ARG A 35 -4.19 -10.63 12.23
N SER A 36 -4.85 -9.47 12.15
CA SER A 36 -4.62 -8.53 11.04
C SER A 36 -3.17 -8.06 10.96
N ALA A 37 -2.44 -7.99 12.09
CA ALA A 37 -1.01 -7.65 12.09
C ALA A 37 -0.16 -8.62 11.23
N GLY A 38 -0.59 -9.88 11.07
CA GLY A 38 0.08 -10.87 10.22
C GLY A 38 -0.28 -10.78 8.74
N VAL A 39 -1.45 -10.23 8.39
CA VAL A 39 -1.94 -10.18 6.99
C VAL A 39 -1.02 -9.37 6.09
N PRO A 40 -0.53 -8.17 6.45
CA PRO A 40 0.46 -7.45 5.66
C PRO A 40 1.70 -8.28 5.38
N PHE A 41 2.22 -9.02 6.38
CA PHE A 41 3.41 -9.86 6.20
C PHE A 41 3.13 -11.10 5.34
N PHE A 42 1.94 -11.68 5.44
CA PHE A 42 1.52 -12.79 4.58
C PHE A 42 1.46 -12.33 3.11
N VAL A 43 0.71 -11.27 2.83
CA VAL A 43 0.59 -10.69 1.48
C VAL A 43 1.98 -10.28 0.95
N GLN A 44 2.79 -9.64 1.79
CA GLN A 44 4.16 -9.28 1.46
C GLN A 44 5.01 -10.51 1.13
N ALA A 45 4.96 -11.58 1.92
CA ALA A 45 5.73 -12.80 1.68
C ALA A 45 5.36 -13.43 0.33
N VAL A 46 4.07 -13.54 0.02
CA VAL A 46 3.61 -14.13 -1.25
C VAL A 46 3.99 -13.25 -2.44
N THR A 47 3.72 -11.94 -2.37
CA THR A 47 3.98 -11.01 -3.48
C THR A 47 5.46 -10.73 -3.73
N SER A 48 6.28 -10.68 -2.68
CA SER A 48 7.74 -10.45 -2.80
C SER A 48 8.51 -11.67 -3.31
N THR A 49 7.92 -12.87 -3.23
CA THR A 49 8.52 -14.12 -3.72
C THR A 49 7.98 -14.54 -5.08
N GLU A 50 7.05 -13.77 -5.67
CA GLU A 50 6.54 -14.01 -7.01
C GLU A 50 7.69 -13.89 -8.06
N PRO A 51 7.91 -14.91 -8.90
CA PRO A 51 8.97 -14.86 -9.91
C PRO A 51 8.78 -13.72 -10.90
N ALA A 52 9.82 -12.93 -11.12
CA ALA A 52 9.81 -11.82 -12.09
C ALA A 52 9.54 -12.28 -13.54
N THR A 53 9.90 -13.53 -13.88
CA THR A 53 9.68 -14.12 -15.21
C THR A 53 8.20 -14.20 -15.61
N GLY A 54 7.29 -14.22 -14.63
CA GLY A 54 5.84 -14.22 -14.86
C GLY A 54 5.21 -12.83 -14.98
N GLY A 55 6.00 -11.75 -14.89
CA GLY A 55 5.52 -10.37 -14.91
C GLY A 55 4.74 -9.96 -13.66
N ARG A 56 4.94 -10.67 -12.53
CA ARG A 56 4.38 -10.35 -11.21
C ARG A 56 2.87 -10.03 -11.19
N LYS A 57 2.08 -10.83 -11.92
CA LYS A 57 0.64 -10.60 -12.10
C LYS A 57 -0.13 -10.57 -10.78
N CYS A 58 0.25 -11.41 -9.81
CA CYS A 58 -0.45 -11.47 -8.53
C CYS A 58 -0.20 -10.20 -7.73
N PHE A 59 1.05 -9.75 -7.65
CA PHE A 59 1.41 -8.47 -7.06
C PHE A 59 0.64 -7.30 -7.69
N HIS A 60 0.62 -7.20 -9.02
CA HIS A 60 -0.08 -6.11 -9.71
C HIS A 60 -1.59 -6.12 -9.47
N SER A 61 -2.20 -7.31 -9.40
CA SER A 61 -3.61 -7.49 -9.08
C SER A 61 -3.92 -7.02 -7.66
N VAL A 62 -3.14 -7.50 -6.68
CA VAL A 62 -3.29 -7.15 -5.26
C VAL A 62 -3.09 -5.65 -5.03
N MET A 63 -2.10 -5.02 -5.66
CA MET A 63 -1.87 -3.58 -5.54
C MET A 63 -3.09 -2.77 -6.01
N LYS A 64 -3.72 -3.15 -7.12
CA LYS A 64 -4.92 -2.48 -7.65
C LYS A 64 -6.10 -2.63 -6.70
N GLU A 65 -6.38 -3.84 -6.25
CA GLU A 65 -7.49 -4.13 -5.34
C GLU A 65 -7.33 -3.39 -4.00
N LEU A 66 -6.12 -3.40 -3.43
CA LEU A 66 -5.83 -2.66 -2.20
C LEU A 66 -5.96 -1.15 -2.38
N LEU A 67 -5.54 -0.59 -3.52
CA LEU A 67 -5.71 0.83 -3.80
C LEU A 67 -7.18 1.22 -3.95
N ILE A 68 -7.99 0.39 -4.61
CA ILE A 68 -9.45 0.57 -4.70
C ILE A 68 -10.03 0.63 -3.28
N LEU A 69 -9.72 -0.35 -2.43
CA LEU A 69 -10.20 -0.38 -1.05
C LEU A 69 -9.72 0.82 -0.21
N ALA A 70 -8.47 1.24 -0.39
CA ALA A 70 -7.89 2.37 0.34
C ALA A 70 -8.49 3.72 -0.08
N LEU A 71 -8.91 3.85 -1.35
CA LEU A 71 -9.50 5.06 -1.93
C LEU A 71 -11.03 5.09 -1.84
N SER A 72 -11.67 3.99 -1.47
CA SER A 72 -13.12 3.94 -1.25
C SER A 72 -13.56 5.04 -0.28
N HIS A 73 -14.46 5.92 -0.74
CA HIS A 73 -15.07 6.91 0.12
C HIS A 73 -15.98 6.20 1.14
N VAL A 74 -15.67 6.36 2.42
CA VAL A 74 -16.59 5.99 3.48
C VAL A 74 -17.79 6.93 3.37
N ARG A 75 -18.93 6.44 2.88
CA ARG A 75 -20.21 7.10 3.18
C ARG A 75 -20.34 7.06 4.70
N GLU A 76 -20.61 8.20 5.31
CA GLU A 76 -20.62 8.43 6.78
C GLU A 76 -21.51 7.44 7.58
N ASP A 77 -22.31 6.58 6.93
CA ASP A 77 -23.23 5.62 7.56
C ASP A 77 -22.63 4.25 7.94
N ARG A 78 -21.39 3.93 7.57
CA ARG A 78 -20.84 2.57 7.75
C ARG A 78 -19.50 2.55 8.48
N LEU A 79 -19.56 2.33 9.80
CA LEU A 79 -18.41 1.94 10.63
C LEU A 79 -17.65 0.72 10.08
N GLN A 80 -18.34 -0.17 9.37
CA GLN A 80 -17.77 -1.39 8.79
C GLN A 80 -16.78 -1.05 7.65
N SER A 81 -17.20 -0.23 6.67
CA SER A 81 -16.36 0.22 5.53
C SER A 81 -14.98 0.76 5.93
N SER A 82 -14.85 1.27 7.17
CA SER A 82 -13.58 1.73 7.75
C SER A 82 -12.53 0.63 7.94
N GLN A 83 -12.94 -0.60 8.27
CA GLN A 83 -12.01 -1.69 8.62
C GLN A 83 -11.30 -2.22 7.37
N ALA A 84 -12.06 -2.47 6.30
CA ALA A 84 -11.50 -2.84 5.00
C ALA A 84 -10.47 -1.80 4.51
N GLN A 85 -10.80 -0.50 4.65
CA GLN A 85 -9.88 0.59 4.31
C GLN A 85 -8.62 0.56 5.18
N VAL A 86 -8.76 0.39 6.50
CA VAL A 86 -7.64 0.27 7.45
C VAL A 86 -6.72 -0.90 7.09
N HIS A 87 -7.28 -2.06 6.76
CA HIS A 87 -6.51 -3.22 6.33
C HIS A 87 -5.76 -2.94 5.03
N ALA A 88 -6.44 -2.37 4.04
CA ALA A 88 -5.83 -2.01 2.77
C ALA A 88 -4.65 -1.04 2.94
N LEU A 89 -4.83 0.02 3.73
CA LEU A 89 -3.77 1.00 4.04
C LEU A 89 -2.56 0.34 4.71
N ASN A 90 -2.77 -0.57 5.65
CA ASN A 90 -1.69 -1.26 6.37
C ASN A 90 -0.95 -2.29 5.50
N ILE A 91 -1.66 -3.00 4.61
CA ILE A 91 -1.03 -3.92 3.66
C ILE A 91 -0.21 -3.12 2.62
N LEU A 92 -0.79 -2.06 2.04
CA LEU A 92 -0.06 -1.14 1.15
C LEU A 92 1.21 -0.62 1.81
N ARG A 93 1.13 -0.20 3.08
CA ARG A 93 2.30 0.24 3.85
C ARG A 93 3.39 -0.84 3.91
N ALA A 94 3.04 -2.10 4.14
CA ALA A 94 4.04 -3.18 4.17
C ALA A 94 4.69 -3.37 2.79
N LEU A 95 3.90 -3.37 1.72
CA LEU A 95 4.41 -3.50 0.35
C LEU A 95 5.33 -2.34 -0.05
N TYR A 96 4.96 -1.09 0.24
CA TYR A 96 5.80 0.09 0.00
C TYR A 96 7.07 0.13 0.87
N ARG A 97 7.16 -0.65 1.94
CA ARG A 97 8.39 -0.77 2.76
C ARG A 97 9.30 -1.90 2.31
N ASP A 98 8.81 -2.84 1.51
CA ASP A 98 9.62 -3.98 1.07
C ASP A 98 10.61 -3.55 -0.01
N ALA A 99 11.91 -3.60 0.31
CA ALA A 99 12.98 -3.26 -0.61
C ALA A 99 13.01 -4.18 -1.86
N ARG A 100 12.53 -5.43 -1.75
CA ARG A 100 12.47 -6.39 -2.87
C ARG A 100 11.43 -6.04 -3.92
N LEU A 101 10.49 -5.17 -3.57
CA LEU A 101 9.45 -4.64 -4.46
C LEU A 101 9.82 -3.27 -5.05
N GLY A 102 11.08 -2.83 -4.87
CA GLY A 102 11.70 -1.60 -5.39
C GLY A 102 10.98 -0.90 -6.54
N GLU A 103 11.24 -1.37 -7.75
CA GLU A 103 10.70 -0.84 -9.01
C GLU A 103 9.22 -1.18 -9.22
N GLU A 104 8.78 -2.32 -8.69
CA GLU A 104 7.44 -2.86 -8.93
C GLU A 104 6.34 -1.98 -8.31
N VAL A 105 6.62 -1.32 -7.19
CA VAL A 105 5.64 -0.42 -6.53
C VAL A 105 5.56 0.95 -7.18
N VAL A 106 6.54 1.35 -8.00
CA VAL A 106 6.64 2.72 -8.57
C VAL A 106 5.36 3.16 -9.30
N PRO A 107 4.73 2.33 -10.16
CA PRO A 107 3.49 2.72 -10.85
C PRO A 107 2.33 3.06 -9.93
N TYR A 108 2.37 2.58 -8.68
CA TYR A 108 1.29 2.69 -7.71
C TYR A 108 1.50 3.80 -6.67
N VAL A 109 2.72 4.32 -6.56
CA VAL A 109 3.11 5.31 -5.54
C VAL A 109 2.21 6.55 -5.56
N ALA A 110 1.83 7.04 -6.75
CA ALA A 110 0.97 8.21 -6.87
C ALA A 110 -0.40 7.98 -6.22
N ASP A 111 -1.06 6.85 -6.51
CA ASP A 111 -2.37 6.54 -5.94
C ASP A 111 -2.26 6.15 -4.46
N GLY A 112 -1.16 5.51 -4.05
CA GLY A 112 -0.84 5.30 -2.65
C GLY A 112 -0.74 6.61 -1.87
N LEU A 113 -0.10 7.63 -2.46
CA LEU A 113 0.02 8.94 -1.82
C LEU A 113 -1.34 9.64 -1.73
N LYS A 114 -2.15 9.60 -2.79
CA LYS A 114 -3.54 10.10 -2.74
C LYS A 114 -4.34 9.42 -1.64
N ALA A 115 -4.29 8.09 -1.56
CA ALA A 115 -4.98 7.32 -0.52
C ALA A 115 -4.54 7.74 0.88
N SER A 116 -3.23 7.94 1.09
CA SER A 116 -2.70 8.38 2.39
C SER A 116 -3.13 9.79 2.77
N ILE A 117 -3.19 10.73 1.82
CA ILE A 117 -3.59 12.12 2.08
C ILE A 117 -5.10 12.23 2.31
N LEU A 118 -5.90 11.51 1.52
CA LEU A 118 -7.35 11.46 1.70
C LEU A 118 -7.71 10.77 3.02
N GLY A 119 -7.06 9.65 3.35
CA GLY A 119 -7.26 8.95 4.61
C GLY A 119 -6.82 9.77 5.84
N PHE A 120 -5.79 10.60 5.70
CA PHE A 120 -5.38 11.55 6.76
C PHE A 120 -6.47 12.58 7.10
N LYS A 121 -7.38 12.88 6.15
CA LYS A 121 -8.52 13.78 6.37
C LYS A 121 -9.79 13.05 6.86
N SER A 122 -9.76 11.73 7.04
CA SER A 122 -10.91 10.96 7.52
C SER A 122 -11.32 11.37 8.95
N GLU A 123 -12.60 11.35 9.28
CA GLU A 123 -13.07 11.56 10.66
C GLU A 123 -12.85 10.32 11.56
N GLN A 124 -12.58 9.17 10.94
CA GLN A 124 -12.36 7.92 11.65
C GLN A 124 -10.89 7.77 12.04
N TRP A 125 -10.64 7.78 13.36
CA TRP A 125 -9.29 7.73 13.93
C TRP A 125 -8.43 6.56 13.40
N ALA A 126 -9.01 5.38 13.24
CA ALA A 126 -8.28 4.20 12.76
C ALA A 126 -7.77 4.37 11.32
N VAL A 127 -8.59 4.99 10.45
CA VAL A 127 -8.22 5.32 9.06
C VAL A 127 -7.12 6.38 9.06
N GLN A 128 -7.30 7.47 9.83
CA GLN A 128 -6.29 8.53 9.98
C GLN A 128 -4.92 7.98 10.40
N ASN A 129 -4.88 7.13 11.44
CA ASN A 129 -3.65 6.52 11.92
C ASN A 129 -2.99 5.65 10.85
N SER A 130 -3.77 4.77 10.21
CA SER A 130 -3.24 3.87 9.16
C SER A 130 -2.74 4.65 7.94
N ALA A 131 -3.45 5.71 7.55
CA ALA A 131 -3.08 6.60 6.46
C ALA A 131 -1.80 7.40 6.76
N THR A 132 -1.63 7.87 8.01
CA THR A 132 -0.40 8.55 8.47
C THR A 132 0.81 7.60 8.39
N LEU A 133 0.63 6.36 8.82
CA LEU A 133 1.66 5.33 8.75
C LEU A 133 2.02 4.97 7.30
N LEU A 134 1.03 4.94 6.39
CA LEU A 134 1.25 4.76 4.96
C LEU A 134 2.01 5.96 4.35
N LEU A 135 1.59 7.19 4.66
CA LEU A 135 2.25 8.41 4.21
C LEU A 135 3.73 8.42 4.59
N SER A 136 4.06 8.12 5.84
CA SER A 136 5.45 8.02 6.31
C SER A 136 6.28 6.99 5.52
N ALA A 137 5.70 5.83 5.21
CA ALA A 137 6.36 4.80 4.39
C ALA A 137 6.59 5.28 2.95
N LEU A 138 5.61 5.96 2.34
CA LEU A 138 5.73 6.53 1.00
C LEU A 138 6.76 7.67 0.95
N MET A 139 6.77 8.58 1.92
CA MET A 139 7.79 9.64 1.99
C MET A 139 9.20 9.04 2.02
N THR A 140 9.40 7.99 2.83
CA THR A 140 10.67 7.27 2.88
C THR A 140 10.98 6.56 1.55
N ARG A 141 9.98 5.98 0.89
CA ARG A 141 10.14 5.31 -0.42
C ARG A 141 10.51 6.29 -1.53
N MET A 142 9.88 7.46 -1.57
CA MET A 142 10.04 8.45 -2.62
C MET A 142 11.32 9.26 -2.47
N PHE A 143 11.67 9.64 -1.24
CA PHE A 143 12.77 10.57 -0.98
C PHE A 143 13.96 9.94 -0.25
N GLY A 144 13.85 8.66 0.11
CA GLY A 144 14.84 7.98 0.93
C GLY A 144 14.80 8.43 2.40
N VAL A 145 15.79 7.96 3.17
CA VAL A 145 16.04 8.40 4.55
C VAL A 145 17.24 9.34 4.58
N LYS A 146 17.20 10.37 5.42
CA LYS A 146 18.38 11.20 5.69
C LYS A 146 19.44 10.35 6.41
N ARG A 147 20.60 10.14 5.76
CA ARG A 147 21.69 9.31 6.29
C ARG A 147 22.83 10.09 6.95
N SER A 148 22.71 11.42 7.14
CA SER A 148 23.80 12.23 7.72
C SER A 148 23.36 13.11 8.88
N LYS A 149 24.23 13.20 9.89
CA LYS A 149 24.14 14.10 11.05
C LYS A 149 24.60 15.52 10.72
N ASP A 150 25.33 15.69 9.61
CA ASP A 150 25.77 17.01 9.13
C ASP A 150 24.65 17.70 8.34
N GLU A 151 24.00 18.66 8.98
CA GLU A 151 22.97 19.52 8.37
C GLU A 151 23.53 20.45 7.28
N THR A 152 24.83 20.73 7.32
CA THR A 152 25.51 21.69 6.46
C THR A 152 25.80 21.17 5.05
N ASN A 153 25.91 19.84 4.87
CA ASN A 153 26.25 19.20 3.60
C ASN A 153 25.12 18.33 3.06
N MET A 154 23.88 18.84 3.06
CA MET A 154 22.85 18.32 2.16
C MET A 154 23.40 18.41 0.73
N SER A 155 23.84 17.29 0.17
CA SER A 155 24.25 17.22 -1.22
C SER A 155 23.05 17.61 -2.06
N LYS A 156 22.99 18.86 -2.52
CA LYS A 156 21.94 19.37 -3.40
C LYS A 156 21.76 18.51 -4.65
N LYS A 157 22.77 17.70 -4.99
CA LYS A 157 22.77 16.72 -6.09
C LYS A 157 21.83 15.52 -5.86
N ASN A 158 21.53 15.16 -4.59
CA ASN A 158 20.65 14.04 -4.24
C ASN A 158 19.25 14.50 -3.81
N CYS A 159 18.96 15.81 -3.89
CA CYS A 159 17.64 16.34 -3.58
C CYS A 159 16.75 16.24 -4.81
N GLN A 160 15.66 15.48 -4.70
CA GLN A 160 14.67 15.41 -5.75
C GLN A 160 13.93 16.75 -5.87
N THR A 161 14.03 17.39 -7.03
CA THR A 161 13.31 18.64 -7.31
C THR A 161 11.81 18.38 -7.47
N GLY A 162 10.97 19.38 -7.21
CA GLY A 162 9.53 19.30 -7.50
C GLY A 162 9.24 18.95 -8.97
N ARG A 163 10.04 19.49 -9.91
CA ARG A 163 9.93 19.13 -11.34
C ARG A 163 10.18 17.65 -11.58
N ALA A 164 11.24 17.08 -10.99
CA ALA A 164 11.54 15.65 -11.13
C ALA A 164 10.45 14.77 -10.47
N PHE A 165 9.93 15.20 -9.32
CA PHE A 165 8.81 14.54 -8.64
C PHE A 165 7.55 14.48 -9.50
N PHE A 166 7.09 15.61 -10.03
CA PHE A 166 5.89 15.63 -10.86
C PHE A 166 6.12 15.01 -12.25
N HIS A 167 7.37 14.94 -12.73
CA HIS A 167 7.68 14.17 -13.92
C HIS A 167 7.50 12.66 -13.68
N HIS A 168 7.92 12.14 -12.51
CA HIS A 168 7.72 10.73 -12.15
C HIS A 168 6.25 10.43 -11.77
N TYR A 169 5.56 11.39 -11.17
CA TYR A 169 4.20 11.24 -10.66
C TYR A 169 3.28 12.38 -11.15
N PRO A 170 2.99 12.44 -12.46
CA PRO A 170 2.27 13.58 -13.04
C PRO A 170 0.85 13.74 -12.49
N SER A 171 0.18 12.64 -12.12
CA SER A 171 -1.16 12.68 -11.56
C SER A 171 -1.23 13.33 -10.17
N LEU A 172 -0.09 13.53 -9.49
CA LEU A 172 -0.03 14.24 -8.22
C LEU A 172 -0.02 15.76 -8.37
N TYR A 173 0.35 16.29 -9.55
CA TYR A 173 0.38 17.73 -9.77
C TYR A 173 -1.00 18.37 -9.59
N PRO A 174 -2.05 17.95 -10.32
CA PRO A 174 -3.38 18.51 -10.10
C PRO A 174 -3.90 18.16 -8.71
N PHE A 175 -3.58 17.00 -8.14
CA PHE A 175 -4.11 16.60 -6.84
C PHE A 175 -3.57 17.42 -5.65
N LEU A 176 -2.29 17.83 -5.69
CA LEU A 176 -1.64 18.54 -4.57
C LEU A 176 -1.75 20.06 -4.68
N LEU A 177 -1.95 20.58 -5.89
CA LEU A 177 -1.88 22.02 -6.18
C LEU A 177 -3.21 22.61 -6.69
N SER A 178 -4.28 21.81 -6.76
CA SER A 178 -5.66 22.29 -6.91
C SER A 178 -6.25 22.63 -5.54
#